data_AF-A0A5Y1P8L5-F1
#
_entry.id   AF-A0A5Y1P8L5-F1
#
_cell.length_a   1.000
_cell.length_b   1.000
_cell.length_c   1.000
_cell.angle_alpha   90.00
_cell.angle_beta   90.00
_cell.angle_gamma   90.00
#
_symmetry.space_group_name_H-M   'P 1'
#
loop_
_entity.id
_entity.type
_entity.pdbx_description
1 polymer ?
#
loop_
_entity_poly.entity_id
_entity_poly.type
_entity_poly.pdbx_seq_one_letter_code
_entity_poly.pdbx_strand_id
1 'polypeptide(L)'
;MRHLGYKIKISGLVQGVGFRPLVYELALKSKLFGEVRNDGFGIEIILACTQKECENFIENLKNHLPPLARIDQLIITQISISNYENFSITPSLENTKSTPMLSDFAFCKECKKEFFDEKNPRFLYPFITCTHCGPRFSIIKSLPYDRFNTSMQELLMCEFCKSEYEDPKNRRFHAQPISCPKCKINVFLKNPKGEILAKDQEAFIQSAKFLKEGKILAIKGMGGFHLMCDAFNEEALKTLRLRKNRPKKPFALMCKDLQSAKELAFIDEKEEALLGGVLAPIVILKAKKAFSLIAPDVDKIGIMLAYTPLHLLLFEYFKGNLVATSANLSGESIIKDEFNLRQKLDKVFDFYLDYDREIINASDDSIAQVVNGKTMFLRTSRGLNPFYLERNFNKKGTFLALGAELKNEFVIFYENKLLISPYIGDLKSLDVHERFFKLLEFFKQNYDLKFDAILCDKHPHFSYAKEFEERIKISHHYAHFCAAYFEYEENFAKDEKALAFICDGTGYGEDGKIWGGEVFVGNLKEYERIAHFENFTLINSDIKNIQNLALSLIFHYDLEDKAKEFLAKIPKIKLENLKKIYSQSNLQTSSLGRIIDAFGSIVFNLEKSSYEAQVGLM
;
A
#
# COMPACT_ATOMS: atom_id res chain seq x y z
N MET A 1 -36.52 -11.87 -37.94
CA MET A 1 -35.20 -11.80 -38.63
C MET A 1 -34.13 -11.94 -37.57
N ARG A 2 -33.06 -12.72 -37.81
CA ARG A 2 -31.92 -12.77 -36.88
C ARG A 2 -31.14 -11.48 -37.07
N HIS A 3 -31.26 -10.55 -36.12
CA HIS A 3 -30.46 -9.33 -36.14
C HIS A 3 -29.04 -9.71 -35.71
N LEU A 4 -28.04 -9.26 -36.48
CA LEU A 4 -26.64 -9.42 -36.12
C LEU A 4 -26.33 -8.46 -34.97
N GLY A 5 -25.53 -8.92 -34.01
CA GLY A 5 -25.07 -8.13 -32.89
C GLY A 5 -23.67 -8.53 -32.46
N TYR A 6 -23.18 -7.88 -31.41
CA TYR A 6 -21.85 -8.10 -30.88
C TYR A 6 -21.91 -8.47 -29.41
N LYS A 7 -21.14 -9.50 -29.06
CA LYS A 7 -20.81 -9.87 -27.70
C LYS A 7 -19.43 -9.34 -27.40
N ILE A 8 -19.34 -8.47 -26.41
CA ILE A 8 -18.09 -7.87 -25.95
C ILE A 8 -17.82 -8.42 -24.56
N LYS A 9 -16.68 -9.08 -24.39
CA LYS A 9 -16.17 -9.52 -23.10
C LYS A 9 -15.01 -8.62 -22.69
N ILE A 10 -15.08 -8.07 -21.49
CA ILE A 10 -14.09 -7.15 -20.93
C ILE A 10 -13.63 -7.69 -19.59
N SER A 11 -12.33 -7.84 -19.39
CA SER A 11 -11.74 -8.22 -18.11
C SER A 11 -10.71 -7.18 -17.64
N GLY A 12 -10.27 -7.31 -16.38
CA GLY A 12 -9.46 -6.32 -15.66
C GLY A 12 -10.22 -5.71 -14.47
N LEU A 13 -9.88 -4.48 -14.11
CA LEU A 13 -10.52 -3.75 -13.02
C LEU A 13 -11.82 -3.09 -13.51
N VAL A 14 -12.84 -3.92 -13.78
CA VAL A 14 -14.10 -3.45 -14.39
C VAL A 14 -15.32 -3.65 -13.51
N GLN A 15 -15.20 -4.38 -12.40
CA GLN A 15 -16.29 -4.57 -11.44
C GLN A 15 -16.12 -3.68 -10.20
N GLY A 16 -17.23 -3.21 -9.62
CA GLY A 16 -17.21 -2.36 -8.42
C GLY A 16 -16.65 -0.93 -8.62
N VAL A 17 -16.40 -0.53 -9.87
CA VAL A 17 -15.80 0.76 -10.26
C VAL A 17 -16.75 1.72 -10.99
N GLY A 18 -18.05 1.38 -11.11
CA GLY A 18 -19.02 2.18 -11.86
C GLY A 18 -19.07 1.89 -13.38
N PHE A 19 -18.50 0.76 -13.83
CA PHE A 19 -18.44 0.41 -15.26
C PHE A 19 -19.81 0.10 -15.88
N ARG A 20 -20.68 -0.65 -15.20
CA ARG A 20 -22.03 -0.97 -15.69
C ARG A 20 -22.91 0.29 -15.92
N PRO A 21 -22.96 1.26 -14.98
CA PRO A 21 -23.56 2.57 -15.23
C PRO A 21 -23.05 3.27 -16.48
N LEU A 22 -21.72 3.30 -16.68
CA LEU A 22 -21.14 3.92 -17.87
C LEU A 22 -21.61 3.22 -19.15
N VAL A 23 -21.56 1.89 -19.19
CA VAL A 23 -22.03 1.09 -20.34
C VAL A 23 -23.49 1.38 -20.63
N TYR A 24 -24.34 1.42 -19.60
CA TYR A 24 -25.76 1.74 -19.72
C TYR A 24 -25.98 3.16 -20.27
N GLU A 25 -25.28 4.17 -19.73
CA GLU A 25 -25.37 5.56 -20.18
C GLU A 25 -24.92 5.72 -21.64
N LEU A 26 -23.79 5.12 -22.01
CA LEU A 26 -23.25 5.17 -23.38
C LEU A 26 -24.18 4.49 -24.38
N ALA A 27 -24.79 3.36 -24.00
CA ALA A 27 -25.74 2.65 -24.85
C ALA A 27 -26.99 3.49 -25.10
N LEU A 28 -27.55 4.13 -24.06
CA LEU A 28 -28.69 5.03 -24.19
C LEU A 28 -28.37 6.26 -25.05
N LYS A 29 -27.21 6.91 -24.83
CA LYS A 29 -26.78 8.06 -25.65
C LYS A 29 -26.63 7.70 -27.12
N SER A 30 -26.16 6.48 -27.39
CA SER A 30 -25.94 5.95 -28.74
C SER A 30 -27.19 5.31 -29.35
N LYS A 31 -28.34 5.30 -28.63
CA LYS A 31 -29.59 4.64 -29.02
C LYS A 31 -29.41 3.15 -29.37
N LEU A 32 -28.50 2.48 -28.67
CA LEU A 32 -28.23 1.04 -28.84
C LEU A 32 -29.10 0.22 -27.90
N PHE A 33 -29.44 -0.99 -28.34
CA PHE A 33 -30.24 -1.95 -27.57
C PHE A 33 -29.37 -3.14 -27.16
N GLY A 34 -29.72 -3.78 -26.04
CA GLY A 34 -28.90 -4.88 -25.53
C GLY A 34 -28.91 -5.03 -24.02
N GLU A 35 -27.83 -5.59 -23.49
CA GLU A 35 -27.67 -5.77 -22.05
C GLU A 35 -26.21 -5.71 -21.62
N VAL A 36 -26.01 -5.38 -20.34
CA VAL A 36 -24.73 -5.51 -19.65
C VAL A 36 -24.91 -6.29 -18.36
N ARG A 37 -24.01 -7.24 -18.10
CA ARG A 37 -23.95 -8.01 -16.86
C ARG A 37 -22.52 -8.24 -16.41
N ASN A 38 -22.36 -8.50 -15.11
CA ASN A 38 -21.12 -9.08 -14.61
C ASN A 38 -21.16 -10.60 -14.81
N ASP A 39 -20.03 -11.18 -15.20
CA ASP A 39 -19.77 -12.61 -15.08
C ASP A 39 -18.54 -12.85 -14.18
N GLY A 40 -18.08 -14.10 -14.04
CA GLY A 40 -16.89 -14.40 -13.23
C GLY A 40 -15.61 -13.77 -13.77
N PHE A 41 -15.52 -13.52 -15.08
CA PHE A 41 -14.29 -13.06 -15.73
C PHE A 41 -14.22 -11.54 -15.85
N GLY A 42 -15.36 -10.84 -15.78
CA GLY A 42 -15.42 -9.39 -15.84
C GLY A 42 -16.82 -8.91 -16.22
N ILE A 43 -16.92 -8.25 -17.36
CA ILE A 43 -18.18 -7.71 -17.87
C ILE A 43 -18.47 -8.30 -19.25
N GLU A 44 -19.71 -8.73 -19.42
CA GLU A 44 -20.26 -9.13 -20.71
C GLU A 44 -21.29 -8.10 -21.17
N ILE A 45 -21.10 -7.58 -22.38
CA ILE A 45 -22.01 -6.66 -23.05
C ILE A 45 -22.54 -7.35 -24.30
N ILE A 46 -23.84 -7.35 -24.48
CA ILE A 46 -24.49 -7.73 -25.73
C ILE A 46 -25.07 -6.47 -26.35
N LEU A 47 -24.70 -6.17 -27.59
CA LEU A 47 -25.19 -5.02 -28.34
C LEU A 47 -25.86 -5.46 -29.64
N ALA A 48 -27.07 -4.98 -29.86
CA ALA A 48 -27.77 -5.02 -31.12
C ALA A 48 -27.32 -3.84 -31.98
N CYS A 49 -26.27 -4.03 -32.78
CA CYS A 49 -25.66 -2.95 -33.55
C CYS A 49 -24.91 -3.46 -34.79
N THR A 50 -24.67 -2.53 -35.72
CA THR A 50 -23.75 -2.72 -36.84
C THR A 50 -22.29 -2.71 -36.36
N GLN A 51 -21.37 -3.18 -37.21
CA GLN A 51 -19.94 -3.16 -36.88
C GLN A 51 -19.44 -1.76 -36.52
N LYS A 52 -19.81 -0.75 -37.31
CA LYS A 52 -19.40 0.65 -37.11
C LYS A 52 -19.92 1.22 -35.79
N GLU A 53 -21.15 0.89 -35.41
CA GLU A 53 -21.72 1.30 -34.13
C GLU A 53 -21.02 0.60 -32.95
N CYS A 54 -20.66 -0.68 -33.09
CA CYS A 54 -19.87 -1.39 -32.09
C CYS A 54 -18.48 -0.74 -31.91
N GLU A 55 -17.78 -0.45 -33.00
CA GLU A 55 -16.46 0.21 -32.96
C GLU A 55 -16.53 1.58 -32.29
N ASN A 56 -17.51 2.41 -32.66
CA ASN A 56 -17.76 3.71 -32.04
C ASN A 56 -18.11 3.59 -30.54
N PHE A 57 -18.89 2.57 -30.17
CA PHE A 57 -19.24 2.31 -28.77
C PHE A 57 -17.99 1.96 -27.94
N ILE A 58 -17.11 1.10 -28.47
CA ILE A 58 -15.86 0.72 -27.80
C ILE A 58 -14.90 1.90 -27.66
N GLU A 59 -14.77 2.73 -28.69
CA GLU A 59 -13.94 3.93 -28.62
C GLU A 59 -14.45 4.89 -27.54
N ASN A 60 -15.76 5.14 -27.51
CA ASN A 60 -16.37 5.97 -26.47
C ASN A 60 -16.20 5.37 -25.07
N LEU A 61 -16.33 4.04 -24.94
CA LEU A 61 -16.13 3.35 -23.68
C LEU A 61 -14.69 3.52 -23.15
N LYS A 62 -13.69 3.37 -24.02
CA LYS A 62 -12.27 3.57 -23.67
C LYS A 62 -11.96 5.02 -23.28
N ASN A 63 -12.56 5.98 -23.97
CA ASN A 63 -12.33 7.42 -23.72
C ASN A 63 -13.02 7.95 -22.45
N HIS A 64 -14.03 7.24 -21.93
CA HIS A 64 -14.83 7.69 -20.78
C HIS A 64 -14.75 6.74 -19.57
N LEU A 65 -13.72 5.89 -19.51
CA LEU A 65 -13.57 4.93 -18.41
C LEU A 65 -13.70 5.60 -17.03
N PRO A 66 -14.39 4.97 -16.05
CA PRO A 66 -14.41 5.47 -14.70
C PRO A 66 -12.98 5.58 -14.14
N PRO A 67 -12.71 6.48 -13.16
CA PRO A 67 -11.35 6.76 -12.71
C PRO A 67 -10.58 5.56 -12.14
N LEU A 68 -11.29 4.55 -11.64
CA LEU A 68 -10.71 3.34 -11.06
C LEU A 68 -10.74 2.15 -12.03
N ALA A 69 -11.32 2.34 -13.21
CA ALA A 69 -11.49 1.25 -14.17
C ALA A 69 -10.24 1.06 -15.02
N ARG A 70 -9.91 -0.20 -15.29
CA ARG A 70 -8.85 -0.57 -16.21
C ARG A 70 -9.30 -1.78 -17.02
N ILE A 71 -9.17 -1.69 -18.34
CA ILE A 71 -9.41 -2.81 -19.25
C ILE A 71 -8.07 -3.50 -19.50
N ASP A 72 -7.99 -4.76 -19.11
CA ASP A 72 -6.80 -5.60 -19.33
C ASP A 72 -6.95 -6.42 -20.62
N GLN A 73 -8.16 -6.96 -20.84
CA GLN A 73 -8.50 -7.70 -22.05
C GLN A 73 -9.87 -7.28 -22.59
N LEU A 74 -9.99 -7.25 -23.91
CA LEU A 74 -11.22 -6.97 -24.62
C LEU A 74 -11.36 -7.92 -25.81
N ILE A 75 -12.42 -8.73 -25.80
CA ILE A 75 -12.75 -9.69 -26.87
C ILE A 75 -14.10 -9.30 -27.45
N ILE A 76 -14.15 -9.15 -28.77
CA ILE A 76 -15.38 -8.86 -29.52
C ILE A 76 -15.71 -10.08 -30.38
N THR A 77 -16.95 -10.54 -30.31
CA THR A 77 -17.45 -11.66 -31.12
C THR A 77 -18.78 -11.29 -31.74
N GLN A 78 -18.89 -11.43 -33.05
CA GLN A 78 -20.17 -11.28 -33.74
C GLN A 78 -21.08 -12.47 -33.40
N ILE A 79 -22.31 -12.18 -33.01
CA ILE A 79 -23.29 -13.19 -32.61
C ILE A 79 -24.65 -12.92 -33.25
N SER A 80 -25.46 -13.96 -33.36
CA SER A 80 -26.91 -13.80 -33.62
C SER A 80 -27.61 -13.49 -32.30
N ILE A 81 -28.40 -12.43 -32.27
CA ILE A 81 -29.12 -11.99 -31.05
C ILE A 81 -30.63 -12.05 -31.24
N SER A 82 -31.34 -12.15 -30.12
CA SER A 82 -32.79 -11.88 -30.02
C SER A 82 -33.08 -10.38 -30.16
N ASN A 83 -34.34 -10.03 -30.44
CA ASN A 83 -34.76 -8.63 -30.43
C ASN A 83 -34.66 -8.06 -29.01
N TYR A 84 -33.89 -7.00 -28.86
CA TYR A 84 -33.88 -6.17 -27.66
C TYR A 84 -34.71 -4.91 -27.92
N GLU A 85 -35.67 -4.61 -27.04
CA GLU A 85 -36.47 -3.38 -27.12
C GLU A 85 -35.80 -2.20 -26.43
N ASN A 86 -34.93 -2.47 -25.46
CA ASN A 86 -34.22 -1.49 -24.64
C ASN A 86 -32.80 -1.98 -24.32
N PHE A 87 -31.97 -1.10 -23.77
CA PHE A 87 -30.72 -1.49 -23.11
C PHE A 87 -30.96 -1.66 -21.61
N SER A 88 -30.45 -2.74 -20.99
CA SER A 88 -30.69 -3.01 -19.57
C SER A 88 -29.44 -3.51 -18.83
N ILE A 89 -29.36 -3.25 -17.52
CA ILE A 89 -28.37 -3.87 -16.64
C ILE A 89 -29.01 -5.13 -16.06
N THR A 90 -28.54 -6.30 -16.46
CA THR A 90 -29.10 -7.58 -16.01
C THR A 90 -28.34 -8.15 -14.80
N PRO A 91 -28.99 -9.02 -13.98
CA PRO A 91 -28.34 -9.61 -12.81
C PRO A 91 -27.04 -10.34 -13.15
N SER A 92 -26.11 -10.34 -12.20
CA SER A 92 -24.82 -11.02 -12.36
C SER A 92 -25.00 -12.55 -12.38
N LEU A 93 -24.17 -13.26 -13.12
CA LEU A 93 -24.10 -14.73 -13.05
C LEU A 93 -23.38 -15.14 -11.75
N GLU A 94 -23.91 -16.10 -10.98
CA GLU A 94 -23.47 -16.40 -9.60
C GLU A 94 -22.04 -16.99 -9.44
N ASN A 95 -21.30 -17.27 -10.52
CA ASN A 95 -19.95 -17.85 -10.47
C ASN A 95 -18.83 -16.78 -10.36
N THR A 96 -18.78 -15.98 -9.29
CA THR A 96 -17.98 -14.72 -9.25
C THR A 96 -16.84 -14.67 -8.22
N LYS A 97 -16.18 -15.80 -7.95
CA LYS A 97 -14.97 -15.80 -7.10
C LYS A 97 -13.70 -15.33 -7.81
N SER A 98 -13.73 -15.02 -9.11
CA SER A 98 -12.57 -14.55 -9.88
C SER A 98 -12.53 -13.04 -10.13
N THR A 99 -13.46 -12.29 -9.52
CA THR A 99 -13.52 -10.83 -9.56
C THR A 99 -12.36 -10.19 -8.77
N PRO A 100 -11.57 -9.29 -9.37
CA PRO A 100 -10.52 -8.56 -8.66
C PRO A 100 -11.04 -7.75 -7.47
N MET A 101 -10.44 -7.96 -6.30
CA MET A 101 -10.64 -7.08 -5.15
C MET A 101 -9.89 -5.76 -5.34
N LEU A 102 -10.59 -4.66 -5.22
CA LEU A 102 -9.95 -3.35 -5.33
C LEU A 102 -9.31 -2.93 -4.01
N SER A 103 -8.20 -2.20 -4.11
CA SER A 103 -7.65 -1.44 -2.99
C SER A 103 -8.66 -0.39 -2.49
N ASP A 104 -8.44 0.07 -1.27
CA ASP A 104 -9.02 1.27 -0.69
C ASP A 104 -8.54 2.54 -1.41
N PHE A 105 -9.43 3.51 -1.65
CA PHE A 105 -9.10 4.75 -2.36
C PHE A 105 -9.51 6.01 -1.59
N ALA A 106 -8.75 7.09 -1.78
CA ALA A 106 -9.13 8.40 -1.28
C ALA A 106 -10.47 8.83 -1.86
N PHE A 107 -11.24 9.59 -1.08
CA PHE A 107 -12.48 10.23 -1.54
C PHE A 107 -12.29 11.06 -2.83
N CYS A 108 -13.19 10.91 -3.80
CA CYS A 108 -13.06 11.57 -5.10
C CYS A 108 -13.45 13.06 -5.06
N LYS A 109 -13.08 13.80 -6.11
CA LYS A 109 -13.38 15.23 -6.27
C LYS A 109 -14.86 15.57 -6.07
N GLU A 110 -15.76 14.76 -6.63
CA GLU A 110 -17.21 15.00 -6.53
C GLU A 110 -17.73 14.77 -5.10
N CYS A 111 -17.29 13.70 -4.42
CA CYS A 111 -17.66 13.51 -3.00
C CYS A 111 -17.06 14.60 -2.10
N LYS A 112 -15.88 15.13 -2.43
CA LYS A 112 -15.30 16.28 -1.72
C LYS A 112 -16.14 17.54 -1.92
N LYS A 113 -16.70 17.78 -3.12
CA LYS A 113 -17.64 18.90 -3.35
C LYS A 113 -18.92 18.73 -2.53
N GLU A 114 -19.54 17.55 -2.61
CA GLU A 114 -20.76 17.22 -1.85
C GLU A 114 -20.55 17.33 -0.33
N PHE A 115 -19.36 16.97 0.17
CA PHE A 115 -19.00 17.08 1.59
C PHE A 115 -19.05 18.53 2.10
N PHE A 116 -18.73 19.51 1.26
CA PHE A 116 -18.75 20.94 1.63
C PHE A 116 -20.00 21.69 1.14
N ASP A 117 -20.95 21.01 0.50
CA ASP A 117 -22.18 21.64 0.02
C ASP A 117 -23.28 21.55 1.10
N GLU A 118 -23.63 22.69 1.70
CA GLU A 118 -24.67 22.82 2.73
C GLU A 118 -26.05 22.32 2.27
N LYS A 119 -26.31 22.31 0.96
CA LYS A 119 -27.57 21.80 0.39
C LYS A 119 -27.55 20.29 0.19
N ASN A 120 -26.38 19.66 0.25
CA ASN A 120 -26.27 18.23 0.06
C ASN A 120 -26.69 17.49 1.35
N PRO A 121 -27.48 16.41 1.27
CA PRO A 121 -27.86 15.60 2.44
C PRO A 121 -26.67 14.96 3.18
N ARG A 122 -25.47 14.96 2.60
CA ARG A 122 -24.23 14.45 3.19
C ARG A 122 -23.22 15.56 3.52
N PHE A 123 -23.69 16.81 3.69
CA PHE A 123 -22.88 17.92 4.18
C PHE A 123 -22.14 17.53 5.48
N LEU A 124 -20.82 17.72 5.48
CA LEU A 124 -19.89 17.38 6.57
C LEU A 124 -20.01 15.94 7.10
N TYR A 125 -20.52 14.99 6.30
CA TYR A 125 -20.67 13.61 6.73
C TYR A 125 -19.35 12.83 6.56
N PRO A 126 -18.74 12.29 7.65
CA PRO A 126 -17.38 11.74 7.63
C PRO A 126 -17.22 10.41 6.86
N PHE A 127 -18.32 9.84 6.37
CA PHE A 127 -18.32 8.58 5.62
C PHE A 127 -18.96 8.70 4.23
N ILE A 128 -19.04 9.91 3.67
CA ILE A 128 -19.51 10.10 2.29
C ILE A 128 -18.63 9.32 1.30
N THR A 129 -19.27 8.49 0.48
CA THR A 129 -18.61 7.67 -0.55
C THR A 129 -19.47 7.54 -1.81
N CYS A 130 -18.88 6.96 -2.86
CA CYS A 130 -19.54 6.57 -4.10
C CYS A 130 -18.82 5.34 -4.71
N THR A 131 -19.20 4.91 -5.91
CA THR A 131 -18.55 3.82 -6.65
C THR A 131 -17.09 4.11 -7.03
N HIS A 132 -16.68 5.39 -7.11
CA HIS A 132 -15.34 5.80 -7.53
C HIS A 132 -14.36 6.06 -6.37
N CYS A 133 -14.75 5.84 -5.11
CA CYS A 133 -13.86 6.11 -3.97
C CYS A 133 -14.27 5.40 -2.67
N GLY A 134 -13.44 5.56 -1.64
CA GLY A 134 -13.69 5.08 -0.29
C GLY A 134 -13.19 3.66 -0.06
N PRO A 135 -13.62 3.02 1.04
CA PRO A 135 -13.13 1.70 1.41
C PRO A 135 -13.65 0.61 0.44
N ARG A 136 -12.78 -0.35 0.17
CA ARG A 136 -13.01 -1.57 -0.61
C ARG A 136 -12.38 -2.73 0.15
N PHE A 137 -11.13 -3.08 -0.13
CA PHE A 137 -10.39 -4.15 0.53
C PHE A 137 -10.51 -4.13 2.06
N SER A 138 -10.42 -2.96 2.70
CA SER A 138 -10.52 -2.83 4.16
C SER A 138 -11.82 -3.35 4.77
N ILE A 139 -12.92 -3.40 4.01
CA ILE A 139 -14.25 -3.77 4.51
C ILE A 139 -14.76 -5.11 3.97
N ILE A 140 -14.07 -5.74 3.02
CA ILE A 140 -14.52 -7.00 2.40
C ILE A 140 -14.29 -8.17 3.36
N LYS A 141 -15.36 -8.92 3.65
CA LYS A 141 -15.30 -10.21 4.36
C LYS A 141 -15.16 -11.37 3.38
N SER A 142 -15.94 -11.35 2.31
CA SER A 142 -15.93 -12.39 1.28
C SER A 142 -16.33 -11.86 -0.11
N LEU A 143 -16.01 -12.63 -1.15
CA LEU A 143 -16.55 -12.46 -2.50
C LEU A 143 -17.86 -13.27 -2.67
N PRO A 144 -18.80 -12.81 -3.51
CA PRO A 144 -18.74 -11.60 -4.35
C PRO A 144 -18.80 -10.29 -3.55
N TYR A 145 -18.28 -9.20 -4.14
CA TYR A 145 -18.30 -7.85 -3.54
C TYR A 145 -19.72 -7.28 -3.49
N ASP A 146 -20.41 -7.58 -2.39
CA ASP A 146 -21.74 -7.11 -2.06
C ASP A 146 -21.78 -6.59 -0.63
N ARG A 147 -22.68 -5.64 -0.33
CA ARG A 147 -22.83 -5.05 1.01
C ARG A 147 -22.95 -6.13 2.09
N PHE A 148 -23.68 -7.23 1.84
CA PHE A 148 -23.85 -8.31 2.82
C PHE A 148 -22.53 -9.03 3.16
N ASN A 149 -21.57 -9.05 2.22
CA ASN A 149 -20.25 -9.65 2.39
C ASN A 149 -19.19 -8.63 2.84
N THR A 150 -19.60 -7.53 3.49
CA THR A 150 -18.71 -6.49 4.00
C THR A 150 -19.00 -6.14 5.46
N SER A 151 -18.15 -5.33 6.09
CA SER A 151 -18.48 -4.73 7.40
C SER A 151 -19.66 -3.74 7.37
N MET A 152 -20.25 -3.47 6.20
CA MET A 152 -21.46 -2.66 6.06
C MET A 152 -22.76 -3.46 6.22
N GLN A 153 -22.67 -4.80 6.35
CA GLN A 153 -23.83 -5.71 6.47
C GLN A 153 -24.77 -5.32 7.62
N GLU A 154 -24.20 -4.93 8.77
CA GLU A 154 -24.95 -4.58 9.97
C GLU A 154 -25.45 -3.12 9.96
N LEU A 155 -24.93 -2.30 9.05
CA LEU A 155 -25.28 -0.89 8.90
C LEU A 155 -26.39 -0.76 7.84
N LEU A 156 -27.65 -0.89 8.25
CA LEU A 156 -28.79 -0.90 7.33
C LEU A 156 -28.98 0.44 6.59
N MET A 157 -29.26 0.37 5.28
CA MET A 157 -29.53 1.55 4.46
C MET A 157 -30.89 2.17 4.82
N CYS A 158 -30.94 3.49 4.96
CA CYS A 158 -32.22 4.21 4.98
C CYS A 158 -32.82 4.29 3.58
N GLU A 159 -34.11 4.67 3.49
CA GLU A 159 -34.83 4.81 2.21
C GLU A 159 -34.12 5.72 1.20
N PHE A 160 -33.52 6.83 1.68
CA PHE A 160 -32.76 7.75 0.82
C PHE A 160 -31.49 7.11 0.23
N CYS A 161 -30.74 6.34 1.03
CA CYS A 161 -29.57 5.64 0.50
C CYS A 161 -30.00 4.50 -0.44
N LYS A 162 -31.11 3.82 -0.12
CA LYS A 162 -31.66 2.76 -0.96
C LYS A 162 -32.07 3.29 -2.33
N SER A 163 -32.74 4.43 -2.40
CA SER A 163 -33.16 5.03 -3.69
C SER A 163 -31.97 5.40 -4.58
N GLU A 164 -30.87 5.92 -4.01
CA GLU A 164 -29.65 6.17 -4.78
C GLU A 164 -28.87 4.89 -5.14
N TYR A 165 -28.93 3.86 -4.29
CA TYR A 165 -28.27 2.58 -4.53
C TYR A 165 -28.91 1.81 -5.69
N GLU A 166 -30.24 1.92 -5.85
CA GLU A 166 -31.04 1.22 -6.85
C GLU A 166 -31.20 1.99 -8.17
N ASP A 167 -30.90 3.30 -8.22
CA ASP A 167 -31.03 4.13 -9.43
C ASP A 167 -29.77 4.05 -10.33
N PRO A 168 -29.85 3.45 -11.53
CA PRO A 168 -28.71 3.33 -12.46
C PRO A 168 -28.13 4.67 -12.93
N LYS A 169 -28.90 5.77 -12.83
CA LYS A 169 -28.45 7.12 -13.19
C LYS A 169 -27.72 7.82 -12.04
N ASN A 170 -27.81 7.29 -10.82
CA ASN A 170 -27.13 7.87 -9.69
C ASN A 170 -25.69 7.37 -9.60
N ARG A 171 -24.75 8.28 -9.28
CA ARG A 171 -23.33 7.94 -9.05
C ARG A 171 -23.09 6.94 -7.91
N ARG A 172 -24.09 6.69 -7.08
CA ARG A 172 -24.07 5.73 -5.97
C ARG A 172 -24.79 4.42 -6.29
N PHE A 173 -25.18 4.19 -7.54
CA PHE A 173 -25.71 2.91 -8.00
C PHE A 173 -24.78 1.76 -7.61
N HIS A 174 -25.26 0.82 -6.80
CA HIS A 174 -24.46 -0.28 -6.23
C HIS A 174 -23.18 0.16 -5.48
N ALA A 175 -23.15 1.36 -4.91
CA ALA A 175 -22.08 1.77 -4.00
C ALA A 175 -22.24 1.01 -2.67
N GLN A 176 -21.56 -0.13 -2.53
CA GLN A 176 -21.67 -1.00 -1.35
C GLN A 176 -21.47 -0.28 -0.01
N PRO A 177 -20.53 0.69 0.15
CA PRO A 177 -20.34 1.41 1.41
C PRO A 177 -21.20 2.68 1.55
N ILE A 178 -22.30 2.81 0.79
CA ILE A 178 -23.18 3.98 0.89
C ILE A 178 -23.78 4.10 2.30
N SER A 179 -23.75 5.32 2.84
CA SER A 179 -24.43 5.72 4.06
C SER A 179 -24.68 7.24 4.05
N CYS A 180 -25.47 7.72 5.00
CA CYS A 180 -25.75 9.16 5.18
C CYS A 180 -26.08 9.45 6.66
N PRO A 181 -26.29 10.72 7.05
CA PRO A 181 -26.66 11.07 8.43
C PRO A 181 -27.91 10.36 8.99
N LYS A 182 -28.83 9.87 8.14
CA LYS A 182 -30.02 9.11 8.57
C LYS A 182 -29.72 7.65 8.91
N CYS A 183 -28.78 7.01 8.22
CA CYS A 183 -28.26 5.66 8.51
C CYS A 183 -26.79 5.77 8.89
N LYS A 184 -26.52 6.60 9.90
CA LYS A 184 -25.17 7.04 10.22
C LYS A 184 -24.30 5.91 10.77
N ILE A 185 -23.01 6.08 10.54
CA ILE A 185 -21.94 5.33 11.21
C ILE A 185 -21.51 6.25 12.34
N ASN A 186 -21.67 5.84 13.59
CA ASN A 186 -21.38 6.74 14.71
C ASN A 186 -19.88 6.82 14.95
N VAL A 187 -19.44 7.99 15.39
CA VAL A 187 -18.06 8.26 15.80
C VAL A 187 -18.03 8.49 17.30
N PHE A 188 -17.01 7.98 17.98
CA PHE A 188 -16.85 8.08 19.43
C PHE A 188 -15.44 8.56 19.77
N LEU A 189 -15.36 9.61 20.58
CA LEU A 189 -14.13 9.97 21.27
C LEU A 189 -14.14 9.24 22.62
N LYS A 190 -13.09 8.47 22.89
CA LYS A 190 -12.96 7.65 24.09
C LYS A 190 -11.63 7.93 24.80
N ASN A 191 -11.61 7.71 26.11
CA ASN A 191 -10.37 7.68 26.89
C ASN A 191 -9.70 6.29 26.82
N PRO A 192 -8.47 6.09 27.34
CA PRO A 192 -7.76 4.80 27.25
C PRO A 192 -8.49 3.62 27.93
N LYS A 193 -9.41 3.90 28.86
CA LYS A 193 -10.26 2.90 29.51
C LYS A 193 -11.48 2.50 28.66
N GLY A 194 -11.71 3.16 27.52
CA GLY A 194 -12.84 2.93 26.63
C GLY A 194 -14.13 3.65 27.00
N GLU A 195 -14.07 4.58 27.96
CA GLU A 195 -15.22 5.40 28.32
C GLU A 195 -15.46 6.46 27.23
N ILE A 196 -16.70 6.56 26.76
CA ILE A 196 -17.10 7.52 25.73
C ILE A 196 -17.19 8.92 26.35
N LEU A 197 -16.39 9.84 25.83
CA LEU A 197 -16.37 11.25 26.24
C LEU A 197 -17.28 12.12 25.36
N ALA A 198 -17.36 11.80 24.08
CA ALA A 198 -18.16 12.52 23.10
C ALA A 198 -18.54 11.63 21.91
N LYS A 199 -19.58 12.04 21.18
CA LYS A 199 -20.10 11.33 20.00
C LYS A 199 -20.20 12.27 18.81
N ASP A 200 -20.03 11.71 17.61
CA ASP A 200 -20.23 12.38 16.32
C ASP A 200 -19.52 13.74 16.25
N GLN A 201 -20.24 14.82 15.91
CA GLN A 201 -19.66 16.16 15.75
C GLN A 201 -18.88 16.63 16.99
N GLU A 202 -19.42 16.39 18.19
CA GLU A 202 -18.76 16.77 19.45
C GLU A 202 -17.44 16.00 19.64
N ALA A 203 -17.36 14.76 19.16
CA ALA A 203 -16.14 13.98 19.19
C ALA A 203 -15.02 14.63 18.36
N PHE A 204 -15.34 15.23 17.21
CA PHE A 204 -14.36 15.96 16.39
C PHE A 204 -13.94 17.30 17.03
N ILE A 205 -14.89 18.04 17.62
CA ILE A 205 -14.62 19.30 18.31
C ILE A 205 -13.65 19.06 19.48
N GLN A 206 -13.95 18.08 20.34
CA GLN A 206 -13.09 17.75 21.47
C GLN A 206 -11.75 17.16 21.03
N SER A 207 -11.72 16.34 19.97
CA SER A 207 -10.47 15.83 19.41
C SER A 207 -9.55 16.98 18.96
N ALA A 208 -10.10 17.95 18.24
CA ALA A 208 -9.35 19.13 17.81
C ALA A 208 -8.86 19.98 18.99
N LYS A 209 -9.67 20.10 20.05
CA LYS A 209 -9.26 20.76 21.30
C LYS A 209 -8.08 20.04 21.95
N PHE A 210 -8.16 18.72 22.14
CA PHE A 210 -7.08 17.95 22.76
C PHE A 210 -5.79 17.96 21.93
N LEU A 211 -5.88 17.91 20.60
CA LEU A 211 -4.73 18.06 19.72
C LEU A 211 -4.04 19.42 19.91
N LYS A 212 -4.81 20.52 19.99
CA LYS A 212 -4.28 21.86 20.28
C LYS A 212 -3.64 21.97 21.66
N GLU A 213 -4.16 21.24 22.64
CA GLU A 213 -3.59 21.13 24.00
C GLU A 213 -2.33 20.24 24.05
N GLY A 214 -1.82 19.77 22.90
CA GLY A 214 -0.61 18.95 22.81
C GLY A 214 -0.82 17.48 23.17
N LYS A 215 -2.07 17.01 23.23
CA LYS A 215 -2.38 15.59 23.45
C LYS A 215 -2.15 14.75 22.19
N ILE A 216 -1.85 13.48 22.40
CA ILE A 216 -1.69 12.48 21.35
C ILE A 216 -3.00 11.71 21.22
N LEU A 217 -3.58 11.69 20.02
CA LEU A 217 -4.81 10.94 19.74
C LEU A 217 -4.51 9.74 18.84
N ALA A 218 -5.09 8.58 19.15
CA ALA A 218 -5.19 7.49 18.18
C ALA A 218 -6.50 7.67 17.37
N ILE A 219 -6.43 7.88 16.07
CA ILE A 219 -7.60 8.12 15.21
C ILE A 219 -7.75 6.97 14.24
N LYS A 220 -8.93 6.32 14.24
CA LYS A 220 -9.24 5.24 13.30
C LYS A 220 -9.35 5.83 11.90
N GLY A 221 -8.43 5.43 11.02
CA GLY A 221 -8.43 5.73 9.61
C GLY A 221 -9.21 4.69 8.81
N MET A 222 -8.92 4.55 7.51
CA MET A 222 -9.60 3.57 6.64
C MET A 222 -9.04 2.15 6.80
N GLY A 223 -7.72 2.01 6.88
CA GLY A 223 -7.02 0.73 6.97
C GLY A 223 -6.46 0.38 8.36
N GLY A 224 -6.58 1.28 9.33
CA GLY A 224 -6.14 1.09 10.71
C GLY A 224 -6.08 2.41 11.45
N PHE A 225 -5.59 2.40 12.70
CA PHE A 225 -5.41 3.60 13.50
C PHE A 225 -4.13 4.36 13.14
N HIS A 226 -4.17 5.69 13.25
CA HIS A 226 -3.01 6.58 13.25
C HIS A 226 -2.82 7.19 14.63
N LEU A 227 -1.59 7.29 15.10
CA LEU A 227 -1.23 8.19 16.20
C LEU A 227 -1.00 9.58 15.63
N MET A 228 -1.74 10.55 16.15
CA MET A 228 -1.76 11.93 15.68
C MET A 228 -1.51 12.94 16.81
N CYS A 229 -0.74 13.98 16.50
CA CYS A 229 -0.53 15.14 17.36
C CYS A 229 -0.26 16.37 16.50
N ASP A 230 -0.33 17.57 17.08
CA ASP A 230 0.06 18.81 16.40
C ASP A 230 1.53 18.74 15.94
N ALA A 231 1.76 18.99 14.65
CA ALA A 231 3.09 18.95 14.04
C ALA A 231 4.00 20.12 14.46
N PHE A 232 3.46 21.16 15.10
CA PHE A 232 4.20 22.32 15.58
C PHE A 232 4.25 22.44 17.11
N ASN A 233 3.68 21.48 17.83
CA ASN A 233 3.84 21.40 19.27
C ASN A 233 5.07 20.53 19.61
N GLU A 234 6.17 21.17 20.02
CA GLU A 234 7.42 20.45 20.31
C GLU A 234 7.29 19.42 21.44
N GLU A 235 6.52 19.72 22.48
CA GLU A 235 6.33 18.82 23.62
C GLU A 235 5.57 17.57 23.21
N ALA A 236 4.52 17.74 22.40
CA ALA A 236 3.74 16.63 21.83
C ALA A 236 4.63 15.73 20.96
N LEU A 237 5.49 16.31 20.11
CA LEU A 237 6.42 15.56 19.27
C LEU A 237 7.44 14.77 20.10
N LYS A 238 8.06 15.40 21.09
CA LYS A 238 9.03 14.74 22.00
C LYS A 238 8.35 13.60 22.76
N THR A 239 7.13 13.84 23.27
CA THR A 239 6.33 12.84 23.96
C THR A 239 5.97 11.66 23.05
N LEU A 240 5.55 11.93 21.81
CA LEU A 240 5.21 10.89 20.85
C LEU A 240 6.44 10.04 20.49
N ARG A 241 7.60 10.65 20.25
CA ARG A 241 8.85 9.91 20.00
C ARG A 241 9.24 9.00 21.14
N LEU A 242 9.15 9.51 22.36
CA LEU A 242 9.47 8.76 23.58
C LEU A 242 8.51 7.57 23.74
N ARG A 243 7.20 7.84 23.76
CA ARG A 243 6.18 6.80 23.99
C ARG A 243 6.14 5.74 22.88
N LYS A 244 6.41 6.13 21.62
CA LYS A 244 6.46 5.21 20.48
C LYS A 244 7.82 4.50 20.33
N ASN A 245 8.82 4.84 21.14
CA ASN A 245 10.21 4.38 20.99
C ASN A 245 10.74 4.60 19.55
N ARG A 246 10.57 5.83 19.03
CA ARG A 246 10.93 6.21 17.66
C ARG A 246 11.83 7.44 17.66
N PRO A 247 13.13 7.29 18.00
CA PRO A 247 14.02 8.42 18.23
C PRO A 247 14.29 9.24 16.96
N LYS A 248 14.67 8.59 15.85
CA LYS A 248 15.09 9.29 14.63
C LYS A 248 14.25 9.05 13.38
N LYS A 249 13.48 7.95 13.30
CA LYS A 249 12.73 7.65 12.06
C LYS A 249 11.72 8.78 11.76
N PRO A 250 11.73 9.36 10.54
CA PRO A 250 10.86 10.49 10.20
C PRO A 250 9.38 10.19 10.43
N PHE A 251 8.62 11.16 10.89
CA PHE A 251 7.15 11.11 10.92
C PHE A 251 6.58 11.59 9.59
N ALA A 252 5.45 11.02 9.19
CA ALA A 252 4.66 11.58 8.11
C ALA A 252 3.75 12.69 8.66
N LEU A 253 3.53 13.70 7.85
CA LEU A 253 2.62 14.82 8.11
C LEU A 253 1.35 14.63 7.30
N MET A 254 0.22 14.95 7.92
CA MET A 254 -1.07 15.08 7.26
C MET A 254 -1.44 16.56 7.17
N CYS A 255 -1.71 17.01 5.95
CA CYS A 255 -2.17 18.36 5.64
C CYS A 255 -3.65 18.33 5.21
N LYS A 256 -4.39 19.41 5.50
CA LYS A 256 -5.79 19.55 5.05
C LYS A 256 -5.90 19.48 3.53
N ASP A 257 -5.03 20.22 2.85
CA ASP A 257 -5.03 20.38 1.41
C ASP A 257 -3.61 20.68 0.88
N LEU A 258 -3.53 20.81 -0.44
CA LEU A 258 -2.29 21.06 -1.16
C LEU A 258 -1.68 22.42 -0.79
N GLN A 259 -2.48 23.43 -0.46
CA GLN A 259 -1.97 24.74 -0.09
C GLN A 259 -1.14 24.63 1.19
N SER A 260 -1.68 23.96 2.22
CA SER A 260 -0.93 23.69 3.45
C SER A 260 0.33 22.84 3.21
N ALA A 261 0.29 21.89 2.27
CA ALA A 261 1.48 21.10 1.92
C ALA A 261 2.58 21.95 1.25
N LYS A 262 2.19 22.85 0.33
CA LYS A 262 3.11 23.78 -0.36
C LYS A 262 3.78 24.78 0.59
N GLU A 263 3.24 25.01 1.78
CA GLU A 263 3.90 25.82 2.80
C GLU A 263 5.10 25.10 3.46
N LEU A 264 5.10 23.76 3.47
CA LEU A 264 6.10 22.94 4.16
C LEU A 264 7.21 22.41 3.23
N ALA A 265 6.87 22.15 1.97
CA ALA A 265 7.75 21.49 1.00
C ALA A 265 7.75 22.18 -0.36
N PHE A 266 8.81 21.93 -1.14
CA PHE A 266 8.79 22.16 -2.58
C PHE A 266 8.04 21.00 -3.23
N ILE A 267 7.09 21.32 -4.11
CA ILE A 267 6.17 20.35 -4.72
C ILE A 267 6.07 20.67 -6.21
N ASP A 268 6.48 19.74 -7.05
CA ASP A 268 6.30 19.80 -8.50
C ASP A 268 4.93 19.29 -8.96
N GLU A 269 4.64 19.35 -10.26
CA GLU A 269 3.36 18.93 -10.84
C GLU A 269 3.06 17.43 -10.64
N LYS A 270 4.09 16.57 -10.67
CA LYS A 270 3.93 15.12 -10.52
C LYS A 270 3.69 14.76 -9.06
N GLU A 271 4.40 15.41 -8.14
CA GLU A 271 4.21 15.30 -6.70
C GLU A 271 2.82 15.80 -6.28
N GLU A 272 2.37 16.92 -6.86
CA GLU A 272 1.01 17.45 -6.68
C GLU A 272 -0.06 16.46 -7.14
N ALA A 273 0.13 15.84 -8.32
CA ALA A 273 -0.79 14.84 -8.86
C ALA A 273 -0.86 13.58 -7.97
N LEU A 274 0.27 13.16 -7.37
CA LEU A 274 0.29 12.04 -6.43
C LEU A 274 -0.47 12.39 -5.13
N LEU A 275 -0.18 13.55 -4.54
CA LEU A 275 -0.81 14.01 -3.29
C LEU A 275 -2.33 14.19 -3.43
N GLY A 276 -2.77 14.81 -4.52
CA GLY A 276 -4.18 15.12 -4.79
C GLY A 276 -4.97 14.03 -5.50
N GLY A 277 -4.30 12.95 -5.92
CA GLY A 277 -4.89 11.84 -6.67
C GLY A 277 -5.73 10.89 -5.81
N VAL A 278 -6.41 9.94 -6.46
CA VAL A 278 -7.23 8.91 -5.77
C VAL A 278 -6.39 7.93 -4.94
N LEU A 279 -5.10 7.79 -5.26
CA LEU A 279 -4.15 7.00 -4.50
C LEU A 279 -3.80 7.68 -3.17
N ALA A 280 -3.58 9.00 -3.21
CA ALA A 280 -3.16 9.86 -2.10
C ALA A 280 -2.16 9.18 -1.13
N PRO A 281 -0.98 8.72 -1.60
CA PRO A 281 0.02 8.12 -0.73
C PRO A 281 0.69 9.17 0.16
N ILE A 282 1.55 8.72 1.07
CA ILE A 282 2.57 9.59 1.67
C ILE A 282 3.64 9.85 0.60
N VAL A 283 3.84 11.11 0.22
CA VAL A 283 4.85 11.52 -0.75
C VAL A 283 6.06 12.08 0.00
N ILE A 284 7.25 11.58 -0.29
CA ILE A 284 8.51 12.11 0.24
C ILE A 284 8.93 13.32 -0.59
N LEU A 285 9.00 14.49 0.04
CA LEU A 285 9.19 15.79 -0.61
C LEU A 285 10.37 16.53 -0.01
N LYS A 286 11.03 17.38 -0.81
CA LYS A 286 12.08 18.28 -0.32
C LYS A 286 11.46 19.33 0.60
N ALA A 287 11.92 19.37 1.85
CA ALA A 287 11.42 20.33 2.83
C ALA A 287 11.93 21.75 2.53
N LYS A 288 11.10 22.77 2.80
CA LYS A 288 11.49 24.19 2.69
C LYS A 288 12.40 24.65 3.82
N LYS A 289 12.39 23.93 4.95
CA LYS A 289 13.24 24.17 6.12
C LYS A 289 13.52 22.85 6.83
N ALA A 290 14.49 22.85 7.75
CA ALA A 290 14.75 21.70 8.60
C ALA A 290 13.60 21.52 9.62
N PHE A 291 13.09 20.28 9.73
CA PHE A 291 12.08 19.90 10.72
C PHE A 291 12.68 18.86 11.68
N SER A 292 13.61 19.31 12.54
CA SER A 292 14.46 18.42 13.37
C SER A 292 13.69 17.45 14.28
N LEU A 293 12.47 17.78 14.71
CA LEU A 293 11.63 16.86 15.51
C LEU A 293 10.72 15.97 14.66
N ILE A 294 10.50 16.26 13.38
CA ILE A 294 9.66 15.46 12.48
C ILE A 294 10.54 14.53 11.65
N ALA A 295 11.59 15.05 11.02
CA ALA A 295 12.54 14.34 10.19
C ALA A 295 13.97 14.76 10.57
N PRO A 296 14.53 14.18 11.66
CA PRO A 296 15.89 14.47 12.11
C PRO A 296 16.92 14.05 11.05
N ASP A 297 17.96 14.87 10.88
CA ASP A 297 19.13 14.59 10.06
C ASP A 297 18.87 14.42 8.55
N VAL A 298 17.67 14.74 8.06
CA VAL A 298 17.30 14.63 6.64
C VAL A 298 16.59 15.91 6.15
N ASP A 299 16.74 16.20 4.87
CA ASP A 299 16.19 17.40 4.21
C ASP A 299 14.83 17.16 3.53
N LYS A 300 14.28 15.95 3.68
CA LYS A 300 13.01 15.52 3.11
C LYS A 300 11.99 15.20 4.21
N ILE A 301 10.72 15.43 3.91
CA ILE A 301 9.57 15.12 4.78
C ILE A 301 8.54 14.29 4.01
N GLY A 302 7.88 13.37 4.69
CA GLY A 302 6.74 12.64 4.14
C GLY A 302 5.45 13.43 4.38
N ILE A 303 4.72 13.79 3.33
CA ILE A 303 3.42 14.46 3.43
C ILE A 303 2.34 13.60 2.79
N MET A 304 1.18 13.50 3.42
CA MET A 304 -0.07 13.05 2.81
C MET A 304 -1.16 14.11 3.00
N LEU A 305 -2.13 14.15 2.09
CA LEU A 305 -3.32 14.98 2.28
C LEU A 305 -4.38 14.23 3.07
N ALA A 306 -5.31 14.96 3.67
CA ALA A 306 -6.53 14.43 4.27
C ALA A 306 -7.34 13.66 3.21
N TYR A 307 -7.13 12.34 3.15
CA TYR A 307 -7.63 11.48 2.08
C TYR A 307 -8.99 10.84 2.38
N THR A 308 -9.53 11.05 3.58
CA THR A 308 -10.89 10.60 3.96
C THR A 308 -11.73 11.80 4.39
N PRO A 309 -13.07 11.71 4.29
CA PRO A 309 -13.95 12.76 4.80
C PRO A 309 -13.84 12.89 6.34
N LEU A 310 -13.53 11.80 7.05
CA LEU A 310 -13.24 11.83 8.49
C LEU A 310 -12.03 12.73 8.83
N HIS A 311 -10.93 12.60 8.09
CA HIS A 311 -9.76 13.46 8.27
C HIS A 311 -10.08 14.93 7.94
N LEU A 312 -10.82 15.17 6.84
CA LEU A 312 -11.24 16.54 6.52
C LEU A 312 -12.13 17.16 7.59
N LEU A 313 -13.08 16.40 8.14
CA LEU A 313 -13.95 16.89 9.20
C LEU A 313 -13.15 17.29 10.43
N LEU A 314 -12.11 16.53 10.78
CA LEU A 314 -11.17 16.91 11.85
C LEU A 314 -10.48 18.26 11.55
N PHE A 315 -10.02 18.48 10.32
CA PHE A 315 -9.43 19.76 9.90
C PHE A 315 -10.43 20.94 9.81
N GLU A 316 -11.74 20.67 9.85
CA GLU A 316 -12.72 21.74 10.04
C GLU A 316 -12.66 22.35 11.44
N TYR A 317 -12.27 21.57 12.45
CA TYR A 317 -12.13 22.02 13.84
C TYR A 317 -10.66 22.28 14.25
N PHE A 318 -9.71 21.56 13.66
CA PHE A 318 -8.27 21.73 13.87
C PHE A 318 -7.63 22.51 12.72
N LYS A 319 -7.16 23.74 12.98
CA LYS A 319 -6.49 24.60 11.99
C LYS A 319 -4.97 24.51 12.16
N GLY A 320 -4.37 23.49 11.57
CA GLY A 320 -2.93 23.23 11.63
C GLY A 320 -2.53 22.03 10.79
N ASN A 321 -1.28 21.56 10.95
CA ASN A 321 -0.80 20.32 10.34
C ASN A 321 -0.62 19.26 11.44
N LEU A 322 -0.90 18.01 11.11
CA LEU A 322 -0.82 16.91 12.07
C LEU A 322 0.35 15.99 11.72
N VAL A 323 1.09 15.53 12.71
CA VAL A 323 1.80 14.26 12.55
C VAL A 323 0.75 13.16 12.44
N ALA A 324 0.94 12.23 11.51
CA ALA A 324 0.09 11.06 11.35
C ALA A 324 0.96 9.86 11.04
N THR A 325 1.12 8.97 12.03
CA THR A 325 1.93 7.76 11.90
C THR A 325 1.12 6.55 12.28
N SER A 326 1.34 5.40 11.63
CA SER A 326 0.66 4.14 11.93
C SER A 326 0.61 3.84 13.44
N ALA A 327 -0.54 3.45 13.97
CA ALA A 327 -0.65 3.01 15.36
C ALA A 327 -0.21 1.56 15.48
N ASN A 328 1.07 1.37 15.80
CA ASN A 328 1.70 0.08 16.02
C ASN A 328 2.92 0.24 16.92
N LEU A 329 3.29 -0.85 17.61
CA LEU A 329 4.62 -0.98 18.19
C LEU A 329 5.65 -1.10 17.06
N SER A 330 6.87 -0.65 17.30
CA SER A 330 7.91 -0.62 16.27
C SER A 330 8.18 -2.04 15.71
N GLY A 331 7.87 -2.25 14.43
CA GLY A 331 8.04 -3.55 13.75
C GLY A 331 6.77 -4.41 13.69
N GLU A 332 5.69 -4.05 14.38
CA GLU A 332 4.38 -4.74 14.29
C GLU A 332 3.50 -4.18 13.18
N SER A 333 2.43 -4.91 12.85
CA SER A 333 1.44 -4.47 11.88
C SER A 333 0.55 -3.35 12.42
N ILE A 334 -0.10 -2.61 11.52
CA ILE A 334 -1.04 -1.56 11.91
C ILE A 334 -2.24 -2.12 12.66
N ILE A 335 -2.55 -1.55 13.81
CA ILE A 335 -3.71 -1.93 14.63
C ILE A 335 -4.99 -1.40 13.99
N LYS A 336 -6.03 -2.25 13.90
CA LYS A 336 -7.30 -1.93 13.22
C LYS A 336 -8.53 -1.94 14.13
N ASP A 337 -8.43 -2.53 15.31
CA ASP A 337 -9.53 -2.69 16.27
C ASP A 337 -9.21 -2.07 17.64
N GLU A 338 -10.26 -1.69 18.37
CA GLU A 338 -10.17 -1.05 19.68
C GLU A 338 -9.44 -1.93 20.71
N PHE A 339 -9.72 -3.24 20.69
CA PHE A 339 -9.18 -4.17 21.67
C PHE A 339 -7.66 -4.19 21.63
N ASN A 340 -7.09 -4.43 20.45
CA ASN A 340 -5.65 -4.41 20.24
C ASN A 340 -5.04 -3.02 20.49
N LEU A 341 -5.76 -1.93 20.13
CA LEU A 341 -5.27 -0.57 20.37
C LEU A 341 -5.04 -0.32 21.87
N ARG A 342 -6.02 -0.69 22.69
CA ARG A 342 -5.94 -0.53 24.15
C ARG A 342 -4.96 -1.51 24.78
N GLN A 343 -4.90 -2.74 24.30
CA GLN A 343 -3.98 -3.73 24.85
C GLN A 343 -2.51 -3.38 24.59
N LYS A 344 -2.19 -2.86 23.39
CA LYS A 344 -0.80 -2.66 22.94
C LYS A 344 -0.30 -1.22 23.08
N LEU A 345 -1.18 -0.21 23.00
CA LEU A 345 -0.78 1.21 22.87
C LEU A 345 -1.45 2.16 23.88
N ASP A 346 -2.09 1.66 24.96
CA ASP A 346 -2.70 2.49 26.03
C ASP A 346 -1.78 3.56 26.61
N LYS A 347 -0.46 3.30 26.65
CA LYS A 347 0.57 4.22 27.15
C LYS A 347 1.09 5.19 26.10
N VAL A 348 0.63 5.10 24.84
CA VAL A 348 1.14 5.92 23.74
C VAL A 348 0.22 7.10 23.45
N PHE A 349 -1.09 6.87 23.40
CA PHE A 349 -2.09 7.92 23.18
C PHE A 349 -2.75 8.37 24.49
N ASP A 350 -3.27 9.59 24.51
CA ASP A 350 -4.05 10.14 25.62
C ASP A 350 -5.56 9.88 25.43
N PHE A 351 -6.04 9.92 24.18
CA PHE A 351 -7.42 9.63 23.79
C PHE A 351 -7.46 8.91 22.44
N TYR A 352 -8.61 8.36 22.06
CA TYR A 352 -8.77 7.80 20.72
C TYR A 352 -10.15 8.05 20.12
N LEU A 353 -10.18 8.24 18.80
CA LEU A 353 -11.37 8.46 17.99
C LEU A 353 -11.64 7.19 17.18
N ASP A 354 -12.78 6.54 17.44
CA ASP A 354 -13.20 5.27 16.85
C ASP A 354 -14.59 5.40 16.21
N TYR A 355 -15.00 4.42 15.40
CA TYR A 355 -16.31 4.40 14.75
C TYR A 355 -16.82 2.96 14.53
N ASP A 356 -18.15 2.83 14.41
CA ASP A 356 -18.86 1.52 14.39
C ASP A 356 -18.44 0.55 13.28
N ARG A 357 -18.09 1.08 12.11
CA ARG A 357 -17.69 0.23 10.98
C ARG A 357 -16.36 -0.47 11.26
N GLU A 358 -16.39 -1.79 11.27
CA GLU A 358 -15.18 -2.60 11.41
C GLU A 358 -14.25 -2.49 10.20
N ILE A 359 -12.95 -2.58 10.49
CA ILE A 359 -11.90 -2.77 9.49
C ILE A 359 -11.59 -4.27 9.47
N ILE A 360 -12.00 -4.95 8.40
CA ILE A 360 -11.80 -6.39 8.21
C ILE A 360 -10.35 -6.66 7.84
N ASN A 361 -9.84 -5.98 6.82
CA ASN A 361 -8.47 -6.12 6.36
C ASN A 361 -7.71 -4.84 6.63
N ALA A 362 -6.63 -4.93 7.41
CA ALA A 362 -5.82 -3.77 7.67
C ALA A 362 -4.94 -3.41 6.47
N SER A 363 -4.73 -2.11 6.24
CA SER A 363 -3.91 -1.61 5.16
C SER A 363 -3.09 -0.42 5.64
N ASP A 364 -1.78 -0.50 5.45
CA ASP A 364 -0.87 0.61 5.67
C ASP A 364 -1.06 1.70 4.59
N ASP A 365 -0.65 2.92 4.89
CA ASP A 365 -0.52 3.96 3.85
C ASP A 365 0.65 3.62 2.92
N SER A 366 0.41 3.71 1.61
CA SER A 366 1.48 3.63 0.61
C SER A 366 2.44 4.82 0.73
N ILE A 367 3.69 4.61 0.34
CA ILE A 367 4.74 5.64 0.37
C ILE A 367 5.36 5.74 -1.03
N ALA A 368 5.47 6.95 -1.56
CA ALA A 368 6.02 7.23 -2.87
C ALA A 368 7.00 8.40 -2.84
N GLN A 369 7.84 8.48 -3.86
CA GLN A 369 8.63 9.66 -4.18
C GLN A 369 8.75 9.82 -5.69
N VAL A 370 9.09 11.03 -6.16
CA VAL A 370 9.39 11.28 -7.56
C VAL A 370 10.91 11.36 -7.73
N VAL A 371 11.46 10.54 -8.62
CA VAL A 371 12.90 10.50 -8.94
C VAL A 371 13.05 10.61 -10.44
N ASN A 372 13.80 11.62 -10.92
CA ASN A 372 14.00 11.88 -12.35
C ASN A 372 12.67 11.93 -13.14
N GLY A 373 11.64 12.54 -12.54
CA GLY A 373 10.31 12.64 -13.12
C GLY A 373 9.52 11.32 -13.18
N LYS A 374 9.98 10.22 -12.60
CA LYS A 374 9.23 8.97 -12.48
C LYS A 374 8.78 8.76 -11.03
N THR A 375 7.55 8.27 -10.85
CA THR A 375 7.07 7.86 -9.54
C THR A 375 7.74 6.54 -9.14
N MET A 376 8.29 6.50 -7.94
CA MET A 376 8.85 5.31 -7.32
C MET A 376 8.14 5.04 -6.00
N PHE A 377 7.50 3.87 -5.89
CA PHE A 377 6.86 3.44 -4.66
C PHE A 377 7.87 2.76 -3.74
N LEU A 378 7.94 3.22 -2.50
CA LEU A 378 8.74 2.63 -1.42
C LEU A 378 7.93 1.63 -0.59
N ARG A 379 6.61 1.73 -0.68
CA ARG A 379 5.64 0.84 -0.04
C ARG A 379 4.34 0.86 -0.82
N THR A 380 3.84 -0.32 -1.17
CA THR A 380 2.61 -0.53 -1.95
C THR A 380 1.52 -1.17 -1.08
N SER A 381 0.55 -0.37 -0.64
CA SER A 381 -0.54 -0.85 0.20
C SER A 381 -1.81 -0.07 -0.16
N ARG A 382 -2.35 0.77 0.72
CA ARG A 382 -3.54 1.57 0.43
C ARG A 382 -3.37 2.39 -0.85
N GLY A 383 -4.35 2.31 -1.72
CA GLY A 383 -4.41 2.93 -3.05
C GLY A 383 -3.90 2.03 -4.17
N LEU A 384 -3.07 1.03 -3.88
CA LEU A 384 -2.36 0.24 -4.90
C LEU A 384 -2.67 -1.25 -4.79
N ASN A 385 -2.46 -1.82 -3.59
CA ASN A 385 -2.55 -3.25 -3.34
C ASN A 385 -3.78 -3.58 -2.46
N PRO A 386 -4.49 -4.71 -2.68
CA PRO A 386 -4.12 -5.79 -3.59
C PRO A 386 -4.18 -5.38 -5.06
N PHE A 387 -3.09 -5.65 -5.78
CA PHE A 387 -2.95 -5.28 -7.18
C PHE A 387 -3.24 -6.50 -8.04
N TYR A 388 -3.98 -6.29 -9.12
CA TYR A 388 -4.31 -7.34 -10.07
C TYR A 388 -3.76 -6.96 -11.43
N LEU A 389 -3.28 -7.94 -12.18
CA LEU A 389 -2.87 -7.79 -13.56
C LEU A 389 -3.26 -9.04 -14.35
N GLU A 390 -4.06 -8.86 -15.39
CA GLU A 390 -4.38 -9.92 -16.34
C GLU A 390 -3.65 -9.66 -17.66
N ARG A 391 -2.83 -10.61 -18.10
CA ARG A 391 -2.07 -10.57 -19.37
C ARG A 391 -1.91 -11.99 -19.87
N ASN A 392 -1.68 -12.23 -21.16
CA ASN A 392 -1.42 -13.59 -21.63
C ASN A 392 0.01 -14.05 -21.28
N PHE A 393 0.18 -14.65 -20.10
CA PHE A 393 1.44 -15.20 -19.63
C PHE A 393 1.79 -16.55 -20.29
N ASN A 394 0.87 -17.17 -21.04
CA ASN A 394 1.00 -18.52 -21.60
C ASN A 394 1.45 -19.57 -20.55
N LYS A 395 1.01 -19.40 -19.30
CA LYS A 395 1.27 -20.32 -18.20
C LYS A 395 -0.03 -20.86 -17.62
N LYS A 396 -0.03 -22.15 -17.31
CA LYS A 396 -1.12 -22.84 -16.62
C LYS A 396 -0.67 -23.18 -15.21
N GLY A 397 -1.64 -23.26 -14.31
CA GLY A 397 -1.44 -23.54 -12.90
C GLY A 397 -1.59 -22.32 -12.01
N THR A 398 -1.51 -22.56 -10.71
CA THR A 398 -1.64 -21.59 -9.64
C THR A 398 -0.35 -21.58 -8.83
N PHE A 399 0.33 -20.45 -8.74
CA PHE A 399 1.63 -20.34 -8.07
C PHE A 399 1.58 -19.30 -6.96
N LEU A 400 2.26 -19.57 -5.85
CA LEU A 400 2.42 -18.63 -4.74
C LEU A 400 3.91 -18.29 -4.60
N ALA A 401 4.28 -17.02 -4.75
CA ALA A 401 5.59 -16.52 -4.34
C ALA A 401 5.47 -15.83 -2.99
N LEU A 402 6.17 -16.36 -1.98
CA LEU A 402 6.04 -15.91 -0.59
C LEU A 402 6.74 -14.57 -0.29
N GLY A 403 7.63 -14.11 -1.19
CA GLY A 403 8.45 -12.91 -0.99
C GLY A 403 9.67 -13.14 -0.08
N ALA A 404 10.23 -12.04 0.45
CA ALA A 404 11.33 -12.01 1.41
C ALA A 404 10.83 -11.68 2.83
N GLU A 405 11.67 -11.81 3.87
CA GLU A 405 11.24 -11.56 5.27
C GLU A 405 10.93 -10.09 5.58
N LEU A 406 11.77 -9.17 5.09
CA LEU A 406 11.65 -7.74 5.35
C LEU A 406 10.74 -7.09 4.30
N LYS A 407 9.84 -6.19 4.72
CA LYS A 407 8.90 -5.47 3.82
C LYS A 407 8.10 -6.43 2.93
N ASN A 408 7.67 -7.55 3.50
CA ASN A 408 7.08 -8.65 2.78
C ASN A 408 5.78 -8.27 2.05
N GLU A 409 5.66 -8.81 0.85
CA GLU A 409 4.44 -8.98 0.06
C GLU A 409 4.53 -10.35 -0.62
N PHE A 410 3.41 -11.05 -0.74
CA PHE A 410 3.34 -12.28 -1.54
C PHE A 410 2.62 -12.02 -2.85
N VAL A 411 2.93 -12.85 -3.85
CA VAL A 411 2.30 -12.81 -5.17
C VAL A 411 1.62 -14.14 -5.44
N ILE A 412 0.38 -14.09 -5.91
CA ILE A 412 -0.38 -15.25 -6.37
C ILE A 412 -0.56 -15.12 -7.88
N PHE A 413 -0.11 -16.13 -8.63
CA PHE A 413 -0.51 -16.34 -10.01
C PHE A 413 -1.66 -17.34 -10.06
N TYR A 414 -2.76 -17.02 -10.72
CA TYR A 414 -3.91 -17.92 -10.88
C TYR A 414 -4.71 -17.49 -12.11
N GLU A 415 -5.31 -18.43 -12.85
CA GLU A 415 -6.14 -18.12 -14.03
C GLU A 415 -5.53 -17.05 -14.98
N ASN A 416 -4.20 -17.09 -15.20
CA ASN A 416 -3.51 -16.12 -16.06
C ASN A 416 -3.57 -14.65 -15.53
N LYS A 417 -3.72 -14.50 -14.22
CA LYS A 417 -3.71 -13.24 -13.47
C LYS A 417 -2.60 -13.27 -12.42
N LEU A 418 -1.99 -12.11 -12.17
CA LEU A 418 -1.14 -11.87 -11.01
C LEU A 418 -1.91 -11.06 -9.97
N LEU A 419 -1.83 -11.48 -8.72
CA LEU A 419 -2.33 -10.78 -7.53
C LEU A 419 -1.15 -10.50 -6.61
N ILE A 420 -0.88 -9.23 -6.31
CA ILE A 420 0.13 -8.82 -5.31
C ILE A 420 -0.61 -8.43 -4.03
N SER A 421 -0.21 -9.00 -2.89
CA SER A 421 -0.81 -8.67 -1.60
C SER A 421 -0.53 -7.20 -1.22
N PRO A 422 -1.36 -6.59 -0.36
CA PRO A 422 -0.94 -5.40 0.38
C PRO A 422 0.38 -5.65 1.12
N TYR A 423 1.14 -4.58 1.35
CA TYR A 423 2.26 -4.58 2.30
C TYR A 423 1.91 -5.29 3.62
N ILE A 424 2.76 -6.23 4.02
CA ILE A 424 2.57 -7.06 5.22
C ILE A 424 3.48 -6.56 6.35
N GLY A 425 4.77 -6.39 6.08
CA GLY A 425 5.73 -5.87 7.05
C GLY A 425 6.98 -6.73 7.22
N ASP A 426 7.58 -6.67 8.40
CA ASP A 426 8.73 -7.48 8.79
C ASP A 426 8.25 -8.77 9.48
N LEU A 427 8.43 -9.91 8.80
CA LEU A 427 7.94 -11.21 9.27
C LEU A 427 8.68 -11.77 10.50
N LYS A 428 9.72 -11.10 11.00
CA LYS A 428 10.32 -11.43 12.30
C LYS A 428 9.38 -11.17 13.46
N SER A 429 8.45 -10.23 13.30
CA SER A 429 7.42 -9.97 14.31
C SER A 429 6.34 -11.05 14.25
N LEU A 430 6.01 -11.65 15.40
CA LEU A 430 4.93 -12.64 15.49
C LEU A 430 3.59 -12.08 14.99
N ASP A 431 3.30 -10.82 15.30
CA ASP A 431 2.08 -10.13 14.85
C ASP A 431 2.00 -10.03 13.32
N VAL A 432 3.13 -9.71 12.67
CA VAL A 432 3.22 -9.62 11.22
C VAL A 432 3.20 -11.01 10.57
N HIS A 433 3.82 -12.00 11.21
CA HIS A 433 3.77 -13.40 10.79
C HIS A 433 2.33 -13.94 10.81
N GLU A 434 1.56 -13.69 11.86
CA GLU A 434 0.14 -14.07 11.89
C GLU A 434 -0.68 -13.35 10.82
N ARG A 435 -0.42 -12.05 10.62
CA ARG A 435 -1.07 -11.26 9.57
C ARG A 435 -0.81 -11.85 8.18
N PHE A 436 0.40 -12.31 7.90
CA PHE A 436 0.75 -12.98 6.65
C PHE A 436 -0.17 -14.16 6.36
N PHE A 437 -0.28 -15.11 7.31
CA PHE A 437 -1.10 -16.30 7.12
C PHE A 437 -2.59 -16.01 7.08
N LYS A 438 -3.08 -15.06 7.90
CA LYS A 438 -4.49 -14.60 7.84
C LYS A 438 -4.84 -14.01 6.48
N LEU A 439 -3.94 -13.20 5.91
CA LEU A 439 -4.14 -12.57 4.61
C LEU A 439 -4.03 -13.57 3.45
N LEU A 440 -3.07 -14.49 3.52
CA LEU A 440 -2.95 -15.58 2.55
C LEU A 440 -4.20 -16.46 2.55
N GLU A 441 -4.67 -16.86 3.73
CA GLU A 441 -5.88 -17.67 3.86
C GLU A 441 -7.13 -16.93 3.39
N PHE A 442 -7.24 -15.62 3.69
CA PHE A 442 -8.29 -14.77 3.16
C PHE A 442 -8.35 -14.82 1.63
N PHE A 443 -7.22 -14.65 0.93
CA PHE A 443 -7.21 -14.75 -0.53
C PHE A 443 -7.47 -16.17 -1.04
N LYS A 444 -6.93 -17.20 -0.39
CA LYS A 444 -7.19 -18.60 -0.76
C LYS A 444 -8.67 -18.94 -0.72
N GLN A 445 -9.38 -18.53 0.34
CA GLN A 445 -10.81 -18.81 0.49
C GLN A 445 -11.67 -18.00 -0.48
N ASN A 446 -11.30 -16.74 -0.71
CA ASN A 446 -12.08 -15.86 -1.58
C ASN A 446 -11.97 -16.24 -3.06
N TYR A 447 -10.81 -16.75 -3.48
CA TYR A 447 -10.52 -17.12 -4.86
C TYR A 447 -10.50 -18.65 -5.09
N ASP A 448 -10.87 -19.45 -4.08
CA ASP A 448 -10.84 -20.93 -4.09
C ASP A 448 -9.49 -21.52 -4.58
N LEU A 449 -8.38 -20.95 -4.10
CA LEU A 449 -7.05 -21.25 -4.62
C LEU A 449 -6.45 -22.51 -3.99
N LYS A 450 -5.82 -23.30 -4.86
CA LYS A 450 -4.89 -24.37 -4.49
C LYS A 450 -3.61 -24.17 -5.29
N PHE A 451 -2.46 -24.18 -4.61
CA PHE A 451 -1.19 -23.86 -5.25
C PHE A 451 -0.53 -25.14 -5.79
N ASP A 452 -0.18 -25.11 -7.07
CA ASP A 452 0.59 -26.16 -7.75
C ASP A 452 2.09 -26.06 -7.46
N ALA A 453 2.59 -24.85 -7.19
CA ALA A 453 3.94 -24.64 -6.69
C ALA A 453 4.03 -23.39 -5.80
N ILE A 454 4.95 -23.47 -4.84
CA ILE A 454 5.24 -22.39 -3.90
C ILE A 454 6.70 -21.98 -4.08
N LEU A 455 6.96 -20.70 -4.27
CA LEU A 455 8.26 -20.11 -4.46
C LEU A 455 8.64 -19.34 -3.18
N CYS A 456 9.86 -19.51 -2.70
CA CYS A 456 10.38 -18.80 -1.54
C CYS A 456 11.80 -18.31 -1.79
N ASP A 457 12.26 -17.36 -0.97
CA ASP A 457 13.67 -16.97 -0.93
C ASP A 457 14.57 -18.18 -0.60
N LYS A 458 15.78 -18.21 -1.14
CA LYS A 458 16.80 -19.23 -0.84
C LYS A 458 17.27 -19.23 0.61
N HIS A 459 17.07 -18.14 1.35
CA HIS A 459 17.53 -18.02 2.73
C HIS A 459 16.99 -19.16 3.62
N PRO A 460 17.87 -19.97 4.25
CA PRO A 460 17.47 -21.22 4.91
C PRO A 460 16.69 -21.03 6.23
N HIS A 461 16.75 -19.83 6.82
CA HIS A 461 16.19 -19.58 8.16
C HIS A 461 14.92 -18.72 8.19
N PHE A 462 14.37 -18.31 7.04
CA PHE A 462 13.09 -17.61 7.03
C PHE A 462 11.97 -18.54 7.51
N SER A 463 11.38 -18.20 8.67
CA SER A 463 10.45 -19.07 9.40
C SER A 463 9.17 -19.35 8.61
N TYR A 464 8.56 -18.30 8.05
CA TYR A 464 7.31 -18.40 7.30
C TYR A 464 7.40 -19.36 6.10
N ALA A 465 8.59 -19.51 5.49
CA ALA A 465 8.80 -20.42 4.39
C ALA A 465 8.85 -21.90 4.83
N LYS A 466 9.13 -22.18 6.11
CA LYS A 466 9.18 -23.54 6.66
C LYS A 466 7.81 -24.15 6.91
N GLU A 467 6.76 -23.34 6.97
CA GLU A 467 5.36 -23.77 7.05
C GLU A 467 4.87 -24.46 5.75
N PHE A 468 5.69 -24.44 4.68
CA PHE A 468 5.41 -25.07 3.41
C PHE A 468 6.44 -26.17 3.12
N GLU A 469 6.00 -27.43 3.08
CA GLU A 469 6.88 -28.59 2.88
C GLU A 469 7.58 -28.56 1.51
N GLU A 470 6.80 -28.49 0.43
CA GLU A 470 7.29 -28.43 -0.94
C GLU A 470 7.41 -26.98 -1.41
N ARG A 471 8.64 -26.53 -1.68
CA ARG A 471 8.92 -25.16 -2.12
C ARG A 471 10.13 -25.06 -3.04
N ILE A 472 10.02 -24.19 -4.04
CA ILE A 472 11.06 -23.84 -5.00
C ILE A 472 11.81 -22.62 -4.44
N LYS A 473 13.12 -22.78 -4.22
CA LYS A 473 13.96 -21.73 -3.67
C LYS A 473 14.53 -20.84 -4.77
N ILE A 474 14.27 -19.54 -4.71
CA ILE A 474 14.73 -18.53 -5.67
C ILE A 474 15.79 -17.62 -5.03
N SER A 475 16.84 -17.29 -5.78
CA SER A 475 17.88 -16.35 -5.33
C SER A 475 17.30 -14.95 -5.09
N HIS A 476 17.68 -14.32 -3.99
CA HIS A 476 17.16 -13.02 -3.56
C HIS A 476 17.40 -11.93 -4.62
N HIS A 477 18.65 -11.78 -5.03
CA HIS A 477 19.05 -10.80 -6.04
C HIS A 477 18.48 -11.14 -7.42
N TYR A 478 18.36 -12.42 -7.75
CA TYR A 478 17.71 -12.82 -9.00
C TYR A 478 16.23 -12.45 -9.02
N ALA A 479 15.53 -12.56 -7.88
CA ALA A 479 14.15 -12.12 -7.74
C ALA A 479 14.03 -10.59 -7.93
N HIS A 480 14.95 -9.80 -7.35
CA HIS A 480 15.01 -8.35 -7.60
C HIS A 480 15.19 -8.03 -9.09
N PHE A 481 16.12 -8.72 -9.76
CA PHE A 481 16.31 -8.57 -11.20
C PHE A 481 15.05 -8.94 -12.00
N CYS A 482 14.43 -10.09 -11.70
CA CYS A 482 13.23 -10.55 -12.40
C CYS A 482 12.07 -9.56 -12.25
N ALA A 483 11.87 -8.98 -11.05
CA ALA A 483 10.83 -7.98 -10.83
C ALA A 483 11.06 -6.73 -11.70
N ALA A 484 12.28 -6.19 -11.71
CA ALA A 484 12.62 -5.03 -12.53
C ALA A 484 12.54 -5.35 -14.03
N TYR A 485 13.05 -6.50 -14.46
CA TYR A 485 12.96 -6.93 -15.86
C TYR A 485 11.50 -7.08 -16.30
N PHE A 486 10.66 -7.68 -15.46
CA PHE A 486 9.24 -7.88 -15.74
C PHE A 486 8.50 -6.55 -15.95
N GLU A 487 8.76 -5.52 -15.12
CA GLU A 487 8.16 -4.20 -15.29
C GLU A 487 8.51 -3.52 -16.63
N TYR A 488 9.66 -3.86 -17.20
CA TYR A 488 10.17 -3.28 -18.44
C TYR A 488 10.21 -4.29 -19.60
N GLU A 489 9.57 -5.46 -19.47
CA GLU A 489 9.71 -6.58 -20.41
C GLU A 489 9.35 -6.18 -21.86
N GLU A 490 8.39 -5.26 -22.01
CA GLU A 490 7.93 -4.74 -23.31
C GLU A 490 8.99 -3.90 -24.04
N ASN A 491 10.02 -3.43 -23.33
CA ASN A 491 11.14 -2.67 -23.92
C ASN A 491 12.25 -3.57 -24.47
N PHE A 492 12.18 -4.87 -24.21
CA PHE A 492 13.19 -5.85 -24.60
C PHE A 492 12.66 -6.72 -25.74
N ALA A 493 13.54 -7.14 -26.64
CA ALA A 493 13.23 -8.28 -27.50
C ALA A 493 13.01 -9.53 -26.63
N LYS A 494 12.23 -10.49 -27.15
CA LYS A 494 11.93 -11.71 -26.41
C LYS A 494 13.21 -12.42 -25.96
N ASP A 495 13.31 -12.66 -24.65
CA ASP A 495 14.45 -13.30 -24.00
C ASP A 495 15.79 -12.52 -24.13
N GLU A 496 15.75 -11.23 -24.50
CA GLU A 496 16.95 -10.39 -24.57
C GLU A 496 17.58 -10.24 -23.18
N LYS A 497 18.91 -10.35 -23.12
CA LYS A 497 19.65 -10.20 -21.86
C LYS A 497 19.81 -8.73 -21.51
N ALA A 498 19.51 -8.39 -20.26
CA ALA A 498 19.77 -7.09 -19.68
C ALA A 498 20.98 -7.14 -18.74
N LEU A 499 21.72 -6.03 -18.68
CA LEU A 499 22.70 -5.76 -17.63
C LEU A 499 21.97 -5.15 -16.43
N ALA A 500 22.08 -5.79 -15.27
CA ALA A 500 21.36 -5.39 -14.05
C ALA A 500 22.32 -5.07 -12.91
N PHE A 501 22.07 -3.96 -12.22
CA PHE A 501 22.78 -3.55 -11.01
C PHE A 501 21.84 -3.71 -9.82
N ILE A 502 22.19 -4.56 -8.87
CA ILE A 502 21.32 -4.95 -7.76
C ILE A 502 22.03 -4.61 -6.47
N CYS A 503 21.60 -3.50 -5.87
CA CYS A 503 22.18 -2.95 -4.65
C CYS A 503 21.14 -2.96 -3.54
N ASP A 504 21.42 -3.70 -2.46
CA ASP A 504 20.56 -3.80 -1.29
C ASP A 504 21.39 -3.81 0.02
N GLY A 505 20.70 -4.03 1.13
CA GLY A 505 21.35 -4.22 2.42
C GLY A 505 21.85 -5.64 2.67
N THR A 506 21.00 -6.63 2.48
CA THR A 506 21.32 -8.04 2.78
C THR A 506 20.40 -8.95 1.99
N GLY A 507 20.97 -9.78 1.12
CA GLY A 507 20.30 -10.95 0.57
C GLY A 507 21.18 -12.19 0.66
N TYR A 508 20.54 -13.36 0.68
CA TYR A 508 21.25 -14.63 0.74
C TYR A 508 21.82 -14.99 -0.63
N GLY A 509 23.14 -14.98 -0.76
CA GLY A 509 23.86 -15.35 -1.97
C GLY A 509 23.80 -16.84 -2.26
N GLU A 510 23.99 -17.21 -3.53
CA GLU A 510 24.01 -18.62 -3.93
C GLU A 510 25.22 -19.39 -3.38
N ASP A 511 26.29 -18.67 -3.03
CA ASP A 511 27.50 -19.17 -2.36
C ASP A 511 27.37 -19.19 -0.82
N GLY A 512 26.18 -18.90 -0.29
CA GLY A 512 25.91 -18.83 1.15
C GLY A 512 26.42 -17.57 1.85
N LYS A 513 27.00 -16.61 1.11
CA LYS A 513 27.47 -15.31 1.64
C LYS A 513 26.34 -14.27 1.62
N ILE A 514 26.60 -13.10 2.23
CA ILE A 514 25.65 -11.99 2.23
C ILE A 514 25.94 -11.08 1.03
N TRP A 515 25.07 -11.12 0.03
CA TRP A 515 25.16 -10.26 -1.15
C TRP A 515 24.40 -8.95 -0.92
N GLY A 516 24.66 -7.96 -1.78
CA GLY A 516 23.94 -6.67 -1.79
C GLY A 516 24.59 -5.58 -2.63
N GLY A 517 25.44 -5.95 -3.58
CA GLY A 517 26.10 -5.03 -4.51
C GLY A 517 26.55 -5.79 -5.74
N GLU A 518 25.58 -6.37 -6.45
CA GLU A 518 25.78 -7.38 -7.50
C GLU A 518 25.52 -6.82 -8.89
N VAL A 519 26.23 -7.32 -9.90
CA VAL A 519 25.99 -7.03 -11.31
C VAL A 519 25.71 -8.33 -12.05
N PHE A 520 24.52 -8.42 -12.64
CA PHE A 520 24.07 -9.58 -13.40
C PHE A 520 23.93 -9.28 -14.88
N VAL A 521 24.10 -10.31 -15.71
CA VAL A 521 23.64 -10.32 -17.11
C VAL A 521 22.65 -11.46 -17.26
N GLY A 522 21.43 -11.18 -17.70
CA GLY A 522 20.39 -12.22 -17.76
C GLY A 522 19.05 -11.76 -18.31
N ASN A 523 18.06 -12.64 -18.21
CA ASN A 523 16.65 -12.42 -18.51
C ASN A 523 15.78 -13.23 -17.50
N LEU A 524 14.47 -13.34 -17.74
CA LEU A 524 13.55 -14.08 -16.85
C LEU A 524 13.79 -15.60 -16.77
N LYS A 525 14.69 -16.18 -17.57
CA LYS A 525 15.00 -17.61 -17.62
C LYS A 525 16.37 -17.95 -17.04
N GLU A 526 17.34 -17.07 -17.25
CA GLU A 526 18.73 -17.31 -16.87
C GLU A 526 19.43 -16.01 -16.47
N TYR A 527 20.46 -16.13 -15.64
CA TYR A 527 21.33 -15.02 -15.26
C TYR A 527 22.73 -15.51 -14.91
N GLU A 528 23.69 -14.59 -15.03
CA GLU A 528 25.08 -14.79 -14.64
C GLU A 528 25.54 -13.60 -13.79
N ARG A 529 26.20 -13.87 -12.65
CA ARG A 529 26.85 -12.84 -11.82
C ARG A 529 28.22 -12.50 -12.38
N ILE A 530 28.34 -11.34 -13.03
CA ILE A 530 29.55 -10.93 -13.74
C ILE A 530 30.48 -10.01 -12.93
N ALA A 531 29.95 -9.31 -11.93
CA ALA A 531 30.73 -8.48 -11.01
C ALA A 531 30.02 -8.31 -9.68
N HIS A 532 30.79 -7.97 -8.65
CA HIS A 532 30.30 -7.63 -7.32
C HIS A 532 31.35 -6.82 -6.56
N PHE A 533 30.95 -6.14 -5.48
CA PHE A 533 31.93 -5.54 -4.56
C PHE A 533 32.78 -6.63 -3.88
N GLU A 534 34.05 -6.32 -3.60
CA GLU A 534 34.92 -7.24 -2.87
C GLU A 534 34.28 -7.70 -1.56
N ASN A 535 34.38 -9.01 -1.27
CA ASN A 535 33.81 -9.56 -0.05
C ASN A 535 34.69 -9.20 1.14
N PHE A 536 34.12 -8.54 2.14
CA PHE A 536 34.79 -8.27 3.42
C PHE A 536 34.14 -9.04 4.57
N THR A 537 34.95 -9.36 5.59
CA THR A 537 34.50 -10.09 6.78
C THR A 537 33.74 -9.17 7.72
N LEU A 538 32.62 -9.64 8.27
CA LEU A 538 31.85 -8.95 9.28
C LEU A 538 32.24 -9.42 10.68
N ILE A 539 32.41 -8.48 11.61
CA ILE A 539 32.58 -8.80 13.05
C ILE A 539 31.38 -9.58 13.59
N ASN A 540 30.15 -9.21 13.20
CA ASN A 540 28.92 -9.90 13.58
C ASN A 540 27.80 -9.61 12.58
N SER A 541 26.65 -10.27 12.76
CA SER A 541 25.45 -10.07 11.93
C SER A 541 24.56 -8.90 12.40
N ASP A 542 24.98 -8.11 13.40
CA ASP A 542 24.17 -7.00 13.92
C ASP A 542 24.29 -5.76 13.03
N ILE A 543 23.40 -5.67 12.05
CA ILE A 543 23.32 -4.54 11.11
C ILE A 543 22.95 -3.20 11.76
N LYS A 544 22.47 -3.19 13.02
CA LYS A 544 22.21 -1.92 13.73
C LYS A 544 23.48 -1.31 14.28
N ASN A 545 24.50 -2.10 14.58
CA ASN A 545 25.79 -1.62 15.05
C ASN A 545 26.71 -1.29 13.87
N ILE A 546 26.53 -0.10 13.31
CA ILE A 546 27.27 0.36 12.14
C ILE A 546 28.74 0.70 12.46
N GLN A 547 29.10 0.94 13.73
CA GLN A 547 30.50 1.04 14.16
C GLN A 547 31.26 -0.27 13.92
N ASN A 548 30.62 -1.42 14.11
CA ASN A 548 31.24 -2.70 13.80
C ASN A 548 31.45 -2.90 12.29
N LEU A 549 30.61 -2.32 11.43
CA LEU A 549 30.81 -2.34 9.98
C LEU A 549 32.03 -1.49 9.59
N ALA A 550 32.16 -0.29 10.18
CA ALA A 550 33.35 0.55 10.00
C ALA A 550 34.64 -0.16 10.44
N LEU A 551 34.64 -0.78 11.62
CA LEU A 551 35.77 -1.57 12.10
C LEU A 551 36.10 -2.76 11.19
N SER A 552 35.07 -3.44 10.68
CA SER A 552 35.22 -4.57 9.75
C SER A 552 35.99 -4.14 8.48
N LEU A 553 35.65 -2.99 7.90
CA LEU A 553 36.37 -2.44 6.75
C LEU A 553 37.77 -1.94 7.10
N ILE A 554 37.93 -1.30 8.27
CA ILE A 554 39.26 -0.86 8.74
C ILE A 554 40.21 -2.05 8.86
N PHE A 555 39.77 -3.14 9.47
CA PHE A 555 40.58 -4.35 9.61
C PHE A 555 40.78 -5.08 8.28
N HIS A 556 39.80 -5.04 7.39
CA HIS A 556 39.89 -5.72 6.08
C HIS A 556 40.95 -5.08 5.16
N TYR A 557 41.09 -3.76 5.21
CA TYR A 557 42.01 -2.99 4.37
C TYR A 557 43.26 -2.51 5.11
N ASP A 558 43.53 -3.02 6.33
CA ASP A 558 44.66 -2.62 7.18
C ASP A 558 44.78 -1.09 7.37
N LEU A 559 43.65 -0.43 7.66
CA LEU A 559 43.54 1.04 7.73
C LEU A 559 43.68 1.59 9.15
N GLU A 560 44.10 0.80 10.14
CA GLU A 560 44.15 1.25 11.54
C GLU A 560 45.00 2.50 11.71
N ASP A 561 46.11 2.60 10.98
CA ASP A 561 46.99 3.76 11.05
C ASP A 561 46.35 5.05 10.56
N LYS A 562 45.47 4.94 9.55
CA LYS A 562 44.70 6.06 9.00
C LYS A 562 43.47 6.38 9.86
N ALA A 563 42.91 5.38 10.54
CA ALA A 563 41.69 5.50 11.32
C ALA A 563 41.92 5.85 12.82
N LYS A 564 43.12 6.31 13.21
CA LYS A 564 43.50 6.56 14.62
C LYS A 564 42.47 7.39 15.39
N GLU A 565 41.95 8.47 14.80
CA GLU A 565 40.96 9.34 15.46
C GLU A 565 39.63 8.63 15.71
N PHE A 566 39.20 7.77 14.79
CA PHE A 566 37.99 6.97 14.95
C PHE A 566 38.19 5.88 16.00
N LEU A 567 39.31 5.16 15.93
CA LEU A 567 39.66 4.08 16.85
C LEU A 567 39.85 4.57 18.29
N ALA A 568 40.40 5.78 18.48
CA ALA A 568 40.60 6.39 19.79
C ALA A 568 39.30 6.61 20.58
N LYS A 569 38.15 6.66 19.89
CA LYS A 569 36.82 6.80 20.52
C LYS A 569 36.29 5.49 21.08
N ILE A 570 36.94 4.37 20.79
CA ILE A 570 36.50 3.02 21.17
C ILE A 570 37.38 2.54 22.33
N PRO A 571 36.79 2.05 23.44
CA PRO A 571 37.58 1.52 24.55
C PRO A 571 38.56 0.43 24.08
N LYS A 572 39.84 0.54 24.48
CA LYS A 572 40.92 -0.35 24.01
C LYS A 572 40.58 -1.84 24.15
N ILE A 573 40.06 -2.25 25.30
CA ILE A 573 39.64 -3.64 25.56
C ILE A 573 38.52 -4.08 24.60
N LYS A 574 37.54 -3.20 24.31
CA LYS A 574 36.47 -3.48 23.34
C LYS A 574 37.07 -3.69 21.96
N LEU A 575 37.99 -2.82 21.53
CA LEU A 575 38.64 -2.91 20.23
C LEU A 575 39.45 -4.20 20.06
N GLU A 576 40.26 -4.58 21.06
CA GLU A 576 41.04 -5.83 21.04
C GLU A 576 40.13 -7.07 20.96
N ASN A 577 39.03 -7.09 21.70
CA ASN A 577 38.06 -8.17 21.64
C ASN A 577 37.35 -8.24 20.28
N LEU A 578 36.96 -7.09 19.71
CA LEU A 578 36.34 -7.03 18.39
C LEU A 578 37.31 -7.50 17.29
N LYS A 579 38.60 -7.19 17.40
CA LYS A 579 39.63 -7.69 16.48
C LYS A 579 39.81 -9.21 16.56
N LYS A 580 39.75 -9.79 17.77
CA LYS A 580 39.73 -11.25 17.96
C LYS A 580 38.49 -11.88 17.32
N ILE A 581 37.30 -11.31 17.56
CA ILE A 581 36.05 -11.79 16.96
C ILE A 581 36.13 -11.73 15.43
N TYR A 582 36.62 -10.62 14.87
CA TYR A 582 36.85 -10.46 13.44
C TYR A 582 37.72 -11.58 12.86
N SER A 583 38.86 -11.86 13.50
CA SER A 583 39.81 -12.89 13.04
C SER A 583 39.25 -14.32 13.07
N GLN A 584 38.17 -14.55 13.82
CA GLN A 584 37.49 -15.84 13.94
C GLN A 584 36.19 -15.90 13.13
N SER A 585 35.76 -14.78 12.54
CA SER A 585 34.50 -14.70 11.80
C SER A 585 34.65 -15.23 10.38
N ASN A 586 33.68 -16.04 9.97
CA ASN A 586 33.53 -16.52 8.59
C ASN A 586 32.37 -15.82 7.85
N LEU A 587 31.73 -14.82 8.49
CA LEU A 587 30.64 -14.06 7.88
C LEU A 587 31.24 -13.07 6.88
N GLN A 588 30.92 -13.23 5.60
CA GLN A 588 31.37 -12.34 4.53
C GLN A 588 30.21 -11.64 3.85
N THR A 589 30.44 -10.40 3.43
CA THR A 589 29.47 -9.64 2.64
C THR A 589 30.09 -8.84 1.51
N SER A 590 29.31 -8.68 0.45
CA SER A 590 29.54 -7.78 -0.71
C SER A 590 28.50 -6.66 -0.77
N SER A 591 27.77 -6.39 0.32
CA SER A 591 26.68 -5.42 0.32
C SER A 591 27.16 -3.96 0.23
N LEU A 592 26.65 -3.25 -0.78
CA LEU A 592 26.83 -1.80 -0.89
C LEU A 592 26.14 -1.05 0.27
N GLY A 593 24.97 -1.52 0.72
CA GLY A 593 24.29 -0.93 1.87
C GLY A 593 25.15 -0.96 3.14
N ARG A 594 25.88 -2.06 3.38
CA ARG A 594 26.80 -2.18 4.53
C ARG A 594 28.03 -1.29 4.41
N ILE A 595 28.54 -1.09 3.19
CA ILE A 595 29.64 -0.14 2.92
C ILE A 595 29.19 1.29 3.22
N ILE A 596 27.98 1.67 2.78
CA ILE A 596 27.40 3.00 3.06
C ILE A 596 27.21 3.19 4.57
N ASP A 597 26.67 2.19 5.29
CA ASP A 597 26.48 2.26 6.74
C ASP A 597 27.82 2.45 7.49
N ALA A 598 28.88 1.74 7.06
CA ALA A 598 30.23 1.88 7.61
C ALA A 598 30.80 3.28 7.39
N PHE A 599 30.63 3.83 6.18
CA PHE A 599 31.04 5.20 5.86
C PHE A 599 30.31 6.21 6.75
N GLY A 600 28.99 6.07 6.92
CA GLY A 600 28.21 6.95 7.78
C GLY A 600 28.59 6.86 9.26
N SER A 601 29.01 5.68 9.74
CA SER A 601 29.54 5.54 11.10
C SER A 601 30.78 6.41 11.32
N ILE A 602 31.68 6.47 10.34
CA ILE A 602 32.91 7.27 10.40
C ILE A 602 32.57 8.76 10.27
N VAL A 603 31.86 9.14 9.22
CA VAL A 603 31.60 10.55 8.86
C VAL A 603 30.68 11.23 9.88
N PHE A 604 29.61 10.56 10.30
CA PHE A 604 28.62 11.12 11.23
C PHE A 604 28.89 10.73 12.69
N ASN A 605 29.98 10.00 12.95
CA ASN A 605 30.35 9.50 14.27
C ASN A 605 29.21 8.72 14.95
N LEU A 606 28.47 7.92 14.17
CA LEU A 606 27.32 7.15 14.63
C LEU A 606 27.75 5.74 15.02
N GLU A 607 27.43 5.32 16.26
CA GLU A 607 27.66 3.93 16.67
C GLU A 607 26.58 2.99 16.12
N LYS A 608 25.32 3.44 16.15
CA LYS A 608 24.16 2.62 15.79
C LYS A 608 23.20 3.33 14.85
N SER A 609 22.58 2.57 13.95
CA SER A 609 21.42 3.01 13.20
C SER A 609 20.14 2.86 14.04
N SER A 610 19.27 3.86 13.96
CA SER A 610 17.97 3.89 14.65
C SER A 610 16.87 3.21 13.85
N TYR A 611 17.03 3.10 12.54
CA TYR A 611 16.11 2.44 11.62
C TYR A 611 16.85 2.01 10.35
N GLU A 612 16.24 1.08 9.61
CA GLU A 612 16.79 0.57 8.35
C GLU A 612 17.00 1.70 7.33
N ALA A 613 18.16 1.69 6.66
CA ALA A 613 18.60 2.67 5.67
C ALA A 613 18.74 4.12 6.17
N GLN A 614 18.89 4.34 7.50
CA GLN A 614 19.10 5.68 8.05
C GLN A 614 20.27 6.41 7.38
N VAL A 615 21.44 5.75 7.26
CA VAL A 615 22.64 6.40 6.71
C VAL A 615 22.46 6.74 5.23
N GLY A 616 21.82 5.87 4.45
CA GLY A 616 21.55 6.15 3.04
C GLY A 616 20.55 7.28 2.79
N LEU A 617 19.86 7.77 3.83
CA LEU A 617 18.94 8.91 3.76
C LEU A 617 19.55 10.22 4.27
N MET A 618 20.57 10.14 5.12
CA MET A 618 21.36 11.28 5.60
C MET A 618 22.32 11.76 4.52
#